data_AF-A0A9J6A9I7-F1
#
_entry.id   AF-A0A9J6A9I7-F1
#
_cell.length_a   1.000
_cell.length_b   1.000
_cell.length_c   1.000
_cell.angle_alpha   90.00
_cell.angle_beta   90.00
_cell.angle_gamma   90.00
#
_symmetry.space_group_name_H-M   'P 1'
#
loop_
_entity.id
_entity.type
_entity.pdbx_description
1 polymer ?
#
loop_
_entity_poly.entity_id
_entity_poly.type
_entity_poly.pdbx_seq_one_letter_code
_entity_poly.pdbx_strand_id
1 'polypeptide(L)'
;MLIMKLQDLLKNNLRYVWKDTLTLRVDYFLYIVDQAIFSLQNRFEQFEVYENIFGFLFSGKKLRSLDDENLKKYCFNLECSLKHNTHSDIDDLDLFSELKVLREIIK
;
A
#
# COMPACT_ATOMS: atom_id res chain seq x y z
N MET A 1 -26.97 -57.45 -5.43
CA MET A 1 -25.53 -57.23 -5.71
C MET A 1 -25.27 -56.07 -6.70
N LEU A 2 -26.00 -55.98 -7.83
CA LEU A 2 -25.83 -54.89 -8.82
C LEU A 2 -26.24 -53.50 -8.31
N ILE A 3 -27.38 -53.39 -7.60
CA ILE A 3 -27.88 -52.11 -7.07
C ILE A 3 -26.90 -51.50 -6.05
N MET A 4 -26.34 -52.32 -5.15
CA MET A 4 -25.37 -51.86 -4.16
C MET A 4 -24.07 -51.37 -4.81
N LYS A 5 -23.58 -52.05 -5.86
CA LYS A 5 -22.40 -51.59 -6.62
C LYS A 5 -22.64 -50.26 -7.34
N LEU A 6 -23.84 -50.06 -7.88
CA LEU A 6 -24.25 -48.81 -8.52
C LEU A 6 -24.36 -47.65 -7.52
N GLN A 7 -24.89 -47.92 -6.33
CA GLN A 7 -24.96 -46.94 -5.24
C GLN A 7 -23.57 -46.54 -4.74
N ASP A 8 -22.65 -47.51 -4.59
CA ASP A 8 -21.26 -47.23 -4.21
C ASP A 8 -20.50 -46.45 -5.29
N LEU A 9 -20.70 -46.78 -6.57
CA LEU A 9 -20.12 -46.04 -7.68
C LEU A 9 -20.60 -44.58 -7.72
N LEU A 10 -21.90 -44.35 -7.51
CA LEU A 10 -22.46 -42.99 -7.43
C LEU A 10 -21.93 -42.22 -6.22
N LYS A 11 -21.88 -42.86 -5.04
CA LYS A 11 -21.31 -42.25 -3.83
C LYS A 11 -19.83 -41.89 -4.01
N ASN A 12 -19.05 -42.78 -4.60
CA ASN A 12 -17.63 -42.55 -4.82
C ASN A 12 -17.41 -41.44 -5.86
N ASN A 13 -18.11 -41.46 -7.00
CA ASN A 13 -18.01 -40.39 -8.00
C ASN A 13 -18.41 -39.03 -7.44
N LEU A 14 -19.52 -38.95 -6.69
CA LEU A 14 -19.89 -37.72 -6.01
C LEU A 14 -18.79 -37.31 -5.04
N ARG A 15 -18.26 -38.22 -4.21
CA ARG A 15 -17.19 -37.91 -3.26
C ARG A 15 -15.92 -37.37 -3.94
N TYR A 16 -15.54 -37.92 -5.09
CA TYR A 16 -14.42 -37.41 -5.90
C TYR A 16 -14.73 -36.03 -6.46
N VAL A 17 -15.87 -35.84 -7.12
CA VAL A 17 -16.29 -34.55 -7.69
C VAL A 17 -16.41 -33.46 -6.61
N TRP A 18 -16.99 -33.77 -5.45
CA TRP A 18 -17.09 -32.85 -4.32
C TRP A 18 -15.71 -32.54 -3.73
N LYS A 19 -14.81 -33.53 -3.66
CA LYS A 19 -13.42 -33.32 -3.20
C LYS A 19 -12.67 -32.39 -4.16
N ASP A 20 -12.75 -32.64 -5.46
CA ASP A 20 -12.03 -31.84 -6.47
C ASP A 20 -12.61 -30.42 -6.56
N THR A 21 -13.93 -30.27 -6.44
CA THR A 21 -14.59 -28.94 -6.40
C THR A 21 -14.24 -28.19 -5.11
N LEU A 22 -14.15 -28.87 -3.97
CA LEU A 22 -13.75 -28.28 -2.70
C LEU A 22 -12.27 -27.86 -2.74
N THR A 23 -11.40 -28.71 -3.30
CA THR A 23 -9.98 -28.40 -3.53
C THR A 23 -9.84 -27.18 -4.44
N LEU A 24 -10.54 -27.12 -5.57
CA LEU A 24 -10.53 -25.94 -6.46
C LEU A 24 -10.96 -24.65 -5.72
N ARG A 25 -12.02 -24.72 -4.91
CA ARG A 25 -12.50 -23.56 -4.14
C ARG A 25 -11.49 -23.11 -3.09
N VAL A 26 -10.87 -24.05 -2.39
CA VAL A 26 -9.85 -23.76 -1.38
C VAL A 26 -8.60 -23.18 -2.04
N ASP A 27 -8.10 -23.79 -3.10
CA ASP A 27 -6.89 -23.35 -3.79
C ASP A 27 -7.08 -21.97 -4.42
N TYR A 28 -8.23 -21.73 -5.05
CA TYR A 28 -8.57 -20.41 -5.59
C TYR A 28 -8.65 -19.36 -4.47
N PHE A 29 -9.31 -19.68 -3.35
CA PHE A 29 -9.38 -18.76 -2.21
C PHE A 29 -8.00 -18.44 -1.64
N LEU A 30 -7.16 -19.46 -1.43
CA LEU A 30 -5.79 -19.30 -0.95
C LEU A 30 -4.97 -18.43 -1.90
N TYR A 31 -5.07 -18.67 -3.21
CA TYR A 31 -4.40 -17.83 -4.21
C TYR A 31 -4.83 -16.35 -4.10
N ILE A 32 -6.13 -16.06 -3.98
CA ILE A 32 -6.61 -14.67 -3.83
C ILE A 32 -6.10 -14.05 -2.52
N VAL A 33 -6.07 -14.81 -1.43
CA VAL A 33 -5.52 -14.35 -0.14
C VAL A 33 -4.02 -14.05 -0.28
N ASP A 34 -3.25 -14.92 -0.92
CA ASP A 34 -1.82 -14.70 -1.16
C ASP A 34 -1.57 -13.44 -2.00
N GLN A 35 -2.37 -13.23 -3.06
CA GLN A 35 -2.29 -12.01 -3.86
C GLN A 35 -2.65 -10.75 -3.05
N ALA A 36 -3.67 -10.85 -2.18
CA ALA A 36 -4.04 -9.75 -1.30
C ALA A 36 -2.93 -9.42 -0.29
N ILE A 37 -2.31 -10.44 0.32
CA ILE A 37 -1.17 -10.27 1.23
C ILE A 37 -0.01 -9.59 0.50
N PHE A 38 0.38 -10.09 -0.68
CA PHE A 38 1.46 -9.50 -1.47
C PHE A 38 1.17 -8.04 -1.86
N SER A 39 -0.07 -7.76 -2.28
CA SER A 39 -0.49 -6.40 -2.63
C SER A 39 -0.45 -5.45 -1.43
N LEU A 40 -0.82 -5.93 -0.25
CA LEU A 40 -0.75 -5.15 0.99
C LEU A 40 0.69 -4.90 1.43
N GLN A 41 1.57 -5.90 1.33
CA GLN A 41 3.00 -5.76 1.64
C GLN A 41 3.63 -4.66 0.78
N ASN A 42 3.45 -4.74 -0.53
CA ASN A 42 3.95 -3.70 -1.45
C ASN A 42 3.38 -2.31 -1.13
N ARG A 43 2.10 -2.24 -0.73
CA ARG A 43 1.48 -0.97 -0.35
C ARG A 43 2.05 -0.41 0.95
N PHE A 44 2.41 -1.25 1.92
CA PHE A 44 3.09 -0.79 3.14
C PHE A 44 4.48 -0.23 2.84
N GLU A 45 5.26 -0.88 1.99
CA GLU A 45 6.57 -0.37 1.55
C GLU A 45 6.42 0.99 0.84
N GLN A 46 5.43 1.12 -0.04
CA GLN A 46 5.11 2.39 -0.69
C GLN A 46 4.68 3.48 0.30
N PHE A 47 3.95 3.12 1.37
CA PHE A 47 3.56 4.06 2.40
C PHE A 47 4.74 4.55 3.24
N GLU A 48 5.73 3.71 3.51
CA GLU A 48 6.96 4.15 4.19
C GLU A 48 7.74 5.17 3.34
N VAL A 49 7.87 4.92 2.03
CA VAL A 49 8.48 5.88 1.09
C VAL A 49 7.68 7.18 1.05
N TYR A 50 6.34 7.08 0.97
CA TYR A 50 5.45 8.23 0.96
C TYR A 50 5.55 9.05 2.25
N GLU A 51 5.60 8.40 3.41
CA GLU A 51 5.80 9.08 4.70
C GLU A 51 7.17 9.76 4.78
N ASN A 52 8.22 9.16 4.22
CA ASN A 52 9.55 9.78 4.20
C ASN A 52 9.60 11.06 3.35
N ILE A 53 8.83 11.11 2.26
CA ILE A 53 8.79 12.25 1.34
C ILE A 53 7.83 13.34 1.86
N PHE A 54 6.59 12.98 2.20
CA PHE A 54 5.51 13.92 2.54
C PHE A 54 5.28 14.08 4.04
N GLY A 55 5.81 13.19 4.87
CA GLY A 55 5.40 13.05 6.26
C GLY A 55 5.74 14.23 7.16
N PHE A 56 6.55 15.19 6.72
CA PHE A 56 6.74 16.45 7.44
C PHE A 56 5.52 17.38 7.37
N LEU A 57 4.67 17.22 6.34
CA LEU A 57 3.45 18.01 6.12
C LEU A 57 2.23 17.51 6.91
N PHE A 58 2.23 16.25 7.37
CA PHE A 58 1.04 15.64 7.99
C PHE A 58 0.74 16.13 9.41
N SER A 59 1.67 16.83 10.05
CA SER A 59 1.51 17.25 11.44
C SER A 59 2.09 18.64 11.63
N GLY A 60 1.24 19.59 12.01
CA GLY A 60 1.67 20.94 12.41
C GLY A 60 2.67 20.91 13.57
N LYS A 61 2.55 19.94 14.49
CA LYS A 61 3.55 19.75 15.56
C LYS A 61 4.91 19.33 15.00
N LYS A 62 4.94 18.41 14.03
CA LYS A 62 6.19 17.97 13.38
C LYS A 62 6.79 19.12 12.59
N LEU A 63 5.99 19.83 11.81
CA LEU A 63 6.43 21.00 11.05
C LEU A 63 7.03 22.09 11.96
N ARG A 64 6.41 22.37 13.12
CA ARG A 64 6.95 23.30 14.13
C ARG A 64 8.24 22.84 14.78
N SER A 65 8.44 21.53 14.92
CA SER A 65 9.65 20.98 15.52
C SER A 65 10.87 21.00 14.60
N LEU A 66 10.68 21.23 13.30
CA LEU A 66 11.77 21.31 12.33
C LEU A 66 12.47 22.67 12.44
N ASP A 67 13.80 22.62 12.59
CA ASP A 67 14.65 23.77 12.32
C ASP A 67 14.66 24.12 10.81
N ASP A 68 15.17 25.31 10.49
CA ASP A 68 15.16 25.84 9.13
C ASP A 68 16.02 25.01 8.16
N GLU A 69 17.10 24.39 8.63
CA GLU A 69 17.97 23.57 7.79
C GLU A 69 17.25 22.28 7.37
N ASN A 70 16.64 21.59 8.34
CA ASN A 70 15.86 20.39 8.10
C ASN A 70 14.61 20.70 7.26
N LEU A 71 13.89 21.79 7.54
CA LEU A 71 12.73 22.18 6.73
C LEU A 71 13.13 22.42 5.26
N LYS A 72 14.23 23.13 5.01
CA LYS A 72 14.73 23.36 3.66
C LYS A 72 15.12 22.05 2.96
N LYS A 73 15.79 21.14 3.68
CA LYS A 73 16.12 19.81 3.16
C LYS A 73 14.89 19.01 2.78
N TYR A 74 13.81 19.05 3.59
CA TYR A 74 12.56 18.38 3.26
C TYR A 74 11.89 18.99 2.02
N CYS A 75 11.89 20.33 1.87
CA CYS A 75 11.34 20.99 0.68
C CYS A 75 12.11 20.59 -0.59
N PHE A 76 13.44 20.60 -0.54
CA PHE A 76 14.29 20.17 -1.65
C PHE A 76 14.06 18.70 -2.03
N ASN A 77 13.99 17.81 -1.04
CA ASN A 77 13.72 16.39 -1.28
C ASN A 77 12.33 16.17 -1.89
N LEU A 78 11.33 16.95 -1.47
CA LEU A 78 9.98 16.89 -2.03
C LEU A 78 9.97 17.37 -3.48
N GLU A 79 10.66 18.47 -3.79
CA GLU A 79 10.81 18.96 -5.17
C GLU A 79 11.45 17.89 -6.07
N CYS A 80 12.56 17.30 -5.61
CA CYS A 80 13.23 16.22 -6.33
C CYS A 80 12.31 15.01 -6.56
N SER A 81 11.46 14.68 -5.59
CA SER A 81 10.51 13.56 -5.69
C SER A 81 9.34 13.86 -6.64
N LEU A 82 9.01 15.14 -6.81
CA LEU A 82 7.94 15.65 -7.68
C LEU A 82 8.48 16.18 -9.02
N LYS A 83 9.74 15.88 -9.34
CA LYS A 83 10.37 16.28 -10.57
C LYS A 83 10.27 15.19 -11.61
N HIS A 84 9.76 15.55 -12.79
CA HIS A 84 9.80 14.71 -13.96
C HIS A 84 10.57 15.42 -15.09
N ASN A 85 11.71 14.84 -15.49
CA ASN A 85 12.68 15.45 -16.38
C ASN A 85 13.20 16.80 -15.84
N THR A 86 12.86 17.89 -16.53
CA THR A 86 13.28 19.26 -16.19
C THR A 86 12.17 20.06 -15.53
N HIS A 87 10.98 19.47 -15.32
CA HIS A 87 9.84 20.16 -14.74
C HIS A 87 9.54 19.58 -13.36
N SER A 88 9.49 20.46 -12.38
CA SER A 88 9.09 20.14 -11.01
C SER A 88 7.68 20.69 -10.78
N ASP A 89 6.80 19.93 -10.13
CA ASP A 89 5.44 20.40 -9.80
C ASP A 89 5.44 21.51 -8.76
N ILE A 90 6.53 21.65 -7.99
CA ILE A 90 6.74 22.64 -6.94
C ILE A 90 8.14 23.25 -7.05
N ASP A 91 8.36 24.37 -6.37
CA ASP A 91 9.69 24.98 -6.15
C ASP A 91 10.05 24.88 -4.66
N ASP A 92 11.27 24.45 -4.34
CA ASP A 92 11.67 24.16 -2.96
C ASP A 92 11.82 25.43 -2.11
N LEU A 93 12.27 26.53 -2.70
CA LEU A 93 12.52 27.80 -2.01
C LEU A 93 11.21 28.53 -1.72
N ASP A 94 10.28 28.51 -2.67
CA ASP A 94 8.94 29.06 -2.49
C ASP A 94 8.19 28.27 -1.41
N LEU A 95 8.18 26.94 -1.50
CA LEU A 95 7.54 26.08 -0.50
C LEU A 95 8.15 26.28 0.90
N PHE A 96 9.48 26.35 1.02
CA PHE A 96 10.15 26.63 2.28
C PHE A 96 9.67 27.95 2.91
N SER A 97 9.55 29.00 2.09
CA SER A 97 9.13 30.32 2.53
C SER A 97 7.67 30.32 3.01
N GLU A 98 6.77 29.65 2.27
CA GLU A 98 5.36 29.48 2.65
C GLU A 98 5.22 28.68 3.96
N LEU A 99 5.96 27.59 4.08
CA LEU A 99 5.92 26.74 5.27
C LEU A 99 6.51 27.42 6.51
N LYS A 100 7.50 28.31 6.36
CA LYS A 100 7.96 29.16 7.47
C LYS A 100 6.86 30.07 7.98
N VAL A 101 6.12 30.73 7.09
CA VAL A 101 4.98 31.57 7.49
C VAL A 101 3.91 30.72 8.16
N LEU A 102 3.60 29.57 7.58
CA LEU A 102 2.61 28.64 8.13
C LEU A 102 3.00 28.14 9.53
N ARG A 103 4.29 27.85 9.78
CA ARG A 103 4.82 27.40 11.08
C ARG A 103 4.50 28.37 12.22
N GLU A 104 4.47 29.67 11.92
CA GLU A 104 4.14 30.73 12.89
C GLU A 104 2.62 30.87 13.15
N ILE A 105 1.80 30.42 12.20
CA ILE A 105 0.33 30.58 12.26
C ILE A 105 -0.33 29.37 12.93
N ILE A 106 0.15 28.15 12.65
CA ILE A 106 -0.45 26.95 13.22
C ILE A 106 -0.13 26.89 14.72
N LYS A 107 -1.14 26.68 15.58
CA LYS A 107 -1.02 26.53 17.05
C LYS A 107 -0.72 25.12 17.52
#